data_AF-A0A0B3YUF6-F1
#
_entry.id   AF-A0A0B3YUF6-F1
#
_cell.length_a   1.000
_cell.length_b   1.000
_cell.length_c   1.000
_cell.angle_alpha   90.00
_cell.angle_beta   90.00
_cell.angle_gamma   90.00
#
_symmetry.space_group_name_H-M   'P 1'
#
loop_
_entity.id
_entity.type
_entity.pdbx_description
1 polymer ?
#
loop_
_entity_poly.entity_id
_entity_poly.type
_entity_poly.pdbx_seq_one_letter_code
_entity_poly.pdbx_strand_id
1 'polypeptide(L)'
;MKNILCKLALIVTMICSSANASAALIVSLDIDGNTAYNPFTLISSASNTANITSFTFDLGSLGLVFDPETGGAFDNGNGVAFTPGSNTASITGLVTPYDVTDGATSFTQFFTDFNPGESFVWDIDVDFFTGKKRVDGDDLIGALLSISFDDGTTIDGVFQEIAGNADASGFVAVSFSNVNAVSEPAPIALLVLSLALMSLRGRRI
;
A
#
# COMPACT_ATOMS: atom_id res chain seq x y z
N MET A 1 53.42 -0.20 -39.88
CA MET A 1 52.02 -0.01 -40.35
C MET A 1 51.52 -1.31 -40.94
N LYS A 2 50.25 -1.62 -40.66
CA LYS A 2 49.41 -2.71 -41.17
C LYS A 2 49.39 -4.01 -40.35
N ASN A 3 48.32 -4.05 -39.54
CA ASN A 3 47.44 -5.21 -39.33
C ASN A 3 47.56 -5.95 -38.00
N ILE A 4 47.47 -5.18 -36.90
CA ILE A 4 46.91 -5.67 -35.63
C ILE A 4 45.41 -5.32 -35.67
N LEU A 5 44.63 -6.08 -36.43
CA LEU A 5 43.17 -5.93 -36.50
C LEU A 5 42.58 -7.23 -37.02
N CYS A 6 42.24 -8.15 -36.10
CA CYS A 6 41.13 -9.11 -36.21
C CYS A 6 41.29 -10.19 -35.15
N LYS A 7 40.54 -10.02 -34.06
CA LYS A 7 39.83 -11.03 -33.27
C LYS A 7 39.74 -10.55 -31.82
N LEU A 8 38.97 -9.48 -31.68
CA LEU A 8 38.39 -9.03 -30.42
C LEU A 8 37.36 -10.11 -30.02
N ALA A 9 37.79 -11.12 -29.28
CA ALA A 9 36.88 -12.08 -28.66
C ALA A 9 36.21 -11.39 -27.47
N LEU A 10 35.07 -10.77 -27.76
CA LEU A 10 34.11 -10.23 -26.83
C LEU A 10 33.63 -11.35 -25.90
N ILE A 11 34.15 -11.39 -24.67
CA ILE A 11 33.56 -12.16 -23.57
C ILE A 11 33.25 -11.14 -22.47
N VAL A 12 32.10 -10.48 -22.61
CA VAL A 12 31.50 -9.70 -21.53
C VAL A 12 30.70 -10.69 -20.71
N THR A 13 31.33 -11.22 -19.66
CA THR A 13 30.63 -12.02 -18.66
C THR A 13 29.74 -11.07 -17.87
N MET A 14 28.45 -11.10 -18.18
CA MET A 14 27.38 -10.36 -17.52
C MET A 14 27.17 -10.96 -16.12
N ILE A 15 27.92 -10.48 -15.13
CA ILE A 15 27.64 -10.78 -13.72
C ILE A 15 26.58 -9.78 -13.26
N CYS A 16 25.31 -10.14 -13.45
CA CYS A 16 24.19 -9.48 -12.78
C CYS A 16 24.21 -9.89 -11.31
N SER A 17 24.80 -9.06 -10.44
CA SER A 17 24.54 -9.14 -9.01
C SER A 17 23.36 -8.22 -8.70
N SER A 18 22.21 -8.82 -8.41
CA SER A 18 20.98 -8.17 -7.94
C SER A 18 21.24 -7.45 -6.61
N ALA A 19 21.17 -6.13 -6.60
CA ALA A 19 21.04 -5.37 -5.38
C ALA A 19 19.58 -5.51 -4.92
N ASN A 20 19.36 -6.02 -3.70
CA ASN A 20 18.04 -6.03 -3.09
C ASN A 20 17.64 -4.57 -2.84
N ALA A 21 16.67 -4.06 -3.61
CA ALA A 21 15.97 -2.85 -3.23
C ALA A 21 15.23 -3.14 -1.91
N SER A 22 15.46 -2.31 -0.89
CA SER A 22 14.55 -2.24 0.24
C SER A 22 13.18 -1.88 -0.32
N ALA A 23 12.16 -2.72 -0.12
CA ALA A 23 10.80 -2.37 -0.52
C ALA A 23 10.46 -1.04 0.14
N ALA A 24 10.32 0.03 -0.66
CA ALA A 24 9.74 1.27 -0.18
C ALA A 24 8.35 0.94 0.37
N LEU A 25 7.92 1.62 1.43
CA LEU A 25 6.55 1.47 1.92
C LEU A 25 5.62 1.82 0.75
N ILE A 26 4.93 0.82 0.21
CA ILE A 26 4.12 0.96 -1.01
C ILE A 26 2.80 1.64 -0.64
N VAL A 27 2.26 1.36 0.54
CA VAL A 27 1.00 1.92 1.02
C VAL A 27 1.07 2.16 2.52
N SER A 28 0.43 3.24 2.99
CA SER A 28 0.09 3.40 4.41
C SER A 28 -1.43 3.51 4.57
N LEU A 29 -1.95 2.88 5.61
CA LEU A 29 -3.31 3.09 6.10
C LEU A 29 -3.23 3.23 7.60
N ASP A 30 -3.79 4.30 8.14
CA ASP A 30 -3.82 4.55 9.58
C ASP A 30 -5.20 5.06 10.02
N ILE A 31 -5.48 4.78 11.29
CA ILE A 31 -6.57 5.38 12.06
C ILE A 31 -6.01 5.76 13.43
N ASP A 32 -6.32 6.99 13.84
CA ASP A 32 -5.84 7.60 15.09
C ASP A 32 -7.05 8.17 15.84
N GLY A 33 -7.43 7.49 16.92
CA GLY A 33 -8.61 7.81 17.71
C GLY A 33 -9.85 7.00 17.30
N ASN A 34 -11.02 7.58 17.51
CA ASN A 34 -12.31 6.88 17.43
C ASN A 34 -12.80 6.77 15.99
N THR A 35 -13.14 5.57 15.53
CA THR A 35 -13.63 5.31 14.16
C THR A 35 -14.87 6.12 13.76
N ALA A 36 -15.74 6.45 14.71
CA ALA A 36 -16.93 7.29 14.48
C ALA A 36 -16.61 8.78 14.26
N TYR A 37 -15.43 9.27 14.67
CA TYR A 37 -15.11 10.70 14.71
C TYR A 37 -13.80 11.06 14.00
N ASN A 38 -12.95 10.07 13.75
CA ASN A 38 -11.65 10.21 13.14
C ASN A 38 -11.65 9.42 11.83
N PRO A 39 -11.18 10.02 10.73
CA PRO A 39 -11.23 9.36 9.43
C PRO A 39 -10.11 8.35 9.28
N PHE A 40 -10.36 7.33 8.45
CA PHE A 40 -9.33 6.48 7.89
C PHE A 40 -8.63 7.17 6.73
N THR A 41 -7.31 6.98 6.61
CA THR A 41 -6.52 7.57 5.51
C THR A 41 -5.65 6.52 4.82
N LEU A 42 -6.00 6.15 3.59
CA LEU A 42 -5.21 5.28 2.72
C LEU A 42 -4.33 6.14 1.80
N ILE A 43 -3.01 5.93 1.80
CA ILE A 43 -2.06 6.70 0.98
C ILE A 43 -1.28 5.74 0.09
N SER A 44 -1.33 5.97 -1.22
CA SER A 44 -0.46 5.31 -2.18
C SER A 44 0.88 6.05 -2.22
N SER A 45 2.00 5.35 -2.01
CA SER A 45 3.31 6.00 -2.07
C SER A 45 3.59 6.58 -3.47
N ALA A 46 4.22 7.76 -3.51
CA ALA A 46 4.68 8.37 -4.76
C ALA A 46 5.76 7.54 -5.47
N SER A 47 6.38 6.56 -4.80
CA SER A 47 7.31 5.62 -5.40
C SER A 47 6.64 4.41 -6.06
N ASN A 48 5.30 4.30 -5.99
CA ASN A 48 4.58 3.21 -6.63
C ASN A 48 4.60 3.36 -8.15
N THR A 49 4.53 2.24 -8.84
CA THR A 49 4.49 2.18 -10.31
C THR A 49 3.15 1.71 -10.85
N ALA A 50 2.23 1.34 -9.95
CA ALA A 50 0.94 0.74 -10.25
C ALA A 50 -0.17 1.46 -9.47
N ASN A 51 -1.36 1.51 -10.05
CA ASN A 51 -2.52 2.17 -9.46
C ASN A 51 -3.26 1.21 -8.53
N ILE A 52 -3.78 1.72 -7.42
CA ILE A 52 -4.67 0.94 -6.55
C ILE A 52 -6.01 0.79 -7.26
N THR A 53 -6.50 -0.45 -7.36
CA THR A 53 -7.80 -0.76 -7.98
C THR A 53 -8.86 -1.11 -6.95
N SER A 54 -8.45 -1.68 -5.81
CA SER A 54 -9.35 -1.96 -4.70
C SER A 54 -8.62 -2.16 -3.39
N PHE A 55 -9.35 -1.99 -2.29
CA PHE A 55 -8.99 -2.58 -1.00
C PHE A 55 -10.15 -3.41 -0.45
N THR A 56 -9.81 -4.43 0.33
CA THR A 56 -10.73 -5.21 1.15
C THR A 56 -10.32 -5.10 2.60
N PHE A 57 -11.23 -4.61 3.45
CA PHE A 57 -11.02 -4.48 4.90
C PHE A 57 -11.80 -5.61 5.59
N ASP A 58 -11.14 -6.39 6.45
CA ASP A 58 -11.73 -7.52 7.18
C ASP A 58 -11.45 -7.41 8.68
N LEU A 59 -12.55 -7.40 9.44
CA LEU A 59 -12.66 -7.29 10.89
C LEU A 59 -13.07 -8.61 11.56
N GLY A 60 -13.36 -9.66 10.78
CA GLY A 60 -14.05 -10.86 11.24
C GLY A 60 -13.32 -11.65 12.32
N SER A 61 -11.99 -11.52 12.39
CA SER A 61 -11.15 -12.15 13.43
C SER A 61 -11.23 -11.46 14.80
N LEU A 62 -11.72 -10.22 14.85
CA LEU A 62 -11.68 -9.36 16.04
C LEU A 62 -13.02 -9.31 16.79
N GLY A 63 -14.09 -9.89 16.24
CA GLY A 63 -15.44 -9.72 16.79
C GLY A 63 -15.97 -8.28 16.64
N LEU A 64 -15.42 -7.55 15.67
CA LEU A 64 -15.84 -6.21 15.28
C LEU A 64 -16.73 -6.28 14.03
N VAL A 65 -17.58 -5.27 13.88
CA VAL A 65 -18.48 -5.08 12.73
C VAL A 65 -18.49 -3.62 12.32
N PHE A 66 -18.73 -3.35 11.04
CA PHE A 66 -19.06 -2.00 10.59
C PHE A 66 -20.47 -1.62 11.07
N ASP A 67 -20.64 -0.40 11.58
CA ASP A 67 -21.92 0.16 12.04
C ASP A 67 -22.25 1.47 11.29
N PRO A 68 -22.65 1.39 10.02
CA PRO A 68 -22.96 2.56 9.22
C PRO A 68 -24.37 3.13 9.48
N GLU A 69 -25.22 2.46 10.27
CA GLU A 69 -26.64 2.78 10.42
C GLU A 69 -26.99 3.25 11.83
N THR A 70 -27.40 4.51 11.96
CA THR A 70 -27.99 5.01 13.22
C THR A 70 -29.26 4.23 13.60
N GLY A 71 -29.27 3.65 14.81
CA GLY A 71 -30.35 2.80 15.31
C GLY A 71 -30.35 1.39 14.75
N GLY A 72 -29.22 0.95 14.17
CA GLY A 72 -28.97 -0.38 13.65
C GLY A 72 -28.92 -1.47 14.73
N ALA A 73 -28.59 -2.69 14.32
CA ALA A 73 -28.62 -3.85 15.22
C ALA A 73 -27.41 -3.89 16.18
N PHE A 74 -26.34 -3.17 15.85
CA PHE A 74 -25.04 -3.30 16.52
C PHE A 74 -24.71 -2.12 17.44
N ASP A 75 -25.30 -0.95 17.27
CA ASP A 75 -25.54 -0.01 18.36
C ASP A 75 -26.96 0.54 18.25
N ASN A 76 -27.75 0.50 19.33
CA ASN A 76 -29.03 1.23 19.40
C ASN A 76 -28.79 2.78 19.42
N GLY A 77 -27.64 3.24 18.91
CA GLY A 77 -27.07 4.57 18.97
C GLY A 77 -26.79 5.16 17.59
N ASN A 78 -25.65 5.88 17.45
CA ASN A 78 -25.35 6.81 16.35
C ASN A 78 -24.29 6.26 15.37
N GLY A 79 -24.58 5.16 14.68
CA GLY A 79 -23.70 4.64 13.62
C GLY A 79 -23.39 5.71 12.56
N VAL A 80 -22.18 5.64 12.00
CA VAL A 80 -21.64 6.59 11.01
C VAL A 80 -21.46 5.89 9.68
N ALA A 81 -22.27 6.31 8.72
CA ALA A 81 -22.25 5.77 7.36
C ALA A 81 -20.87 5.92 6.70
N PHE A 82 -20.52 4.96 5.84
CA PHE A 82 -19.34 5.07 4.98
C PHE A 82 -19.42 6.37 4.16
N THR A 83 -18.60 7.34 4.52
CA THR A 83 -18.63 8.69 3.97
C THR A 83 -17.26 9.04 3.41
N PRO A 84 -17.08 8.95 2.07
CA PRO A 84 -15.85 9.36 1.44
C PRO A 84 -15.59 10.85 1.57
N GLY A 85 -14.35 11.23 1.85
CA GLY A 85 -13.88 12.61 1.75
C GLY A 85 -14.02 13.09 0.32
N SER A 86 -14.94 14.04 0.08
CA SER A 86 -15.41 14.42 -1.27
C SER A 86 -14.29 14.75 -2.26
N ASN A 87 -13.26 15.47 -1.83
CA ASN A 87 -12.10 15.78 -2.67
C ASN A 87 -11.33 14.51 -3.04
N THR A 88 -11.01 13.67 -2.04
CA THR A 88 -10.24 12.45 -2.26
C THR A 88 -10.99 11.42 -3.11
N ALA A 89 -12.31 11.28 -2.90
CA ALA A 89 -13.15 10.35 -3.66
C ALA A 89 -13.18 10.67 -5.16
N SER A 90 -13.20 11.95 -5.51
CA SER A 90 -13.17 12.39 -6.91
C SER A 90 -11.79 12.22 -7.55
N ILE A 91 -10.71 12.48 -6.80
CA ILE A 91 -9.33 12.31 -7.27
C ILE A 91 -9.02 10.84 -7.53
N THR A 92 -9.34 9.95 -6.59
CA THR A 92 -9.00 8.52 -6.70
C THR A 92 -9.97 7.74 -7.60
N GLY A 93 -10.97 8.39 -8.19
CA GLY A 93 -11.99 7.74 -9.00
C GLY A 93 -12.79 6.68 -8.25
N LEU A 94 -13.31 7.01 -7.06
CA LEU A 94 -14.11 6.10 -6.24
C LEU A 94 -15.30 5.53 -7.03
N VAL A 95 -15.41 4.20 -7.11
CA VAL A 95 -16.51 3.52 -7.81
C VAL A 95 -17.77 3.57 -6.96
N THR A 96 -18.90 3.93 -7.59
CA THR A 96 -20.24 3.95 -7.00
C THR A 96 -21.16 2.90 -7.65
N PRO A 97 -22.18 2.37 -6.93
CA PRO A 97 -22.46 2.64 -5.52
C PRO A 97 -21.41 2.01 -4.60
N TYR A 98 -21.11 2.71 -3.51
CA TYR A 98 -20.42 2.15 -2.36
C TYR A 98 -21.47 2.01 -1.25
N ASP A 99 -21.49 0.85 -0.61
CA ASP A 99 -22.40 0.57 0.48
C ASP A 99 -21.71 -0.44 1.40
N VAL A 100 -21.73 -0.14 2.69
CA VAL A 100 -21.25 -1.06 3.72
C VAL A 100 -22.47 -1.47 4.51
N THR A 101 -22.77 -2.76 4.50
CA THR A 101 -23.95 -3.29 5.21
C THR A 101 -23.74 -3.20 6.71
N ASP A 102 -24.76 -2.76 7.46
CA ASP A 102 -24.73 -2.81 8.92
C ASP A 102 -24.48 -4.22 9.44
N GLY A 103 -23.52 -4.35 10.37
CA GLY A 103 -23.08 -5.63 10.90
C GLY A 103 -22.11 -6.41 10.03
N ALA A 104 -21.70 -5.88 8.87
CA ALA A 104 -20.70 -6.54 8.03
C ALA A 104 -19.36 -6.65 8.77
N THR A 105 -18.69 -7.78 8.61
CA THR A 105 -17.31 -7.96 9.11
C THR A 105 -16.27 -7.68 8.04
N SER A 106 -16.68 -7.49 6.78
CA SER A 106 -15.77 -7.14 5.69
C SER A 106 -16.49 -6.36 4.61
N PHE A 107 -15.80 -5.43 3.97
CA PHE A 107 -16.23 -4.80 2.73
C PHE A 107 -15.06 -4.62 1.76
N THR A 108 -15.39 -4.39 0.49
CA THR A 108 -14.42 -4.10 -0.57
C THR A 108 -14.82 -2.83 -1.29
N GLN A 109 -13.87 -1.92 -1.48
CA GLN A 109 -14.05 -0.70 -2.24
C GLN A 109 -13.16 -0.70 -3.48
N PHE A 110 -13.71 -0.22 -4.59
CA PHE A 110 -13.03 -0.14 -5.89
C PHE A 110 -12.75 1.31 -6.31
N PHE A 111 -11.71 1.46 -7.13
CA PHE A 111 -11.22 2.73 -7.67
C PHE A 111 -10.92 2.60 -9.16
N THR A 112 -11.13 3.68 -9.91
CA THR A 112 -10.76 3.75 -11.33
C THR A 112 -9.48 4.55 -11.58
N ASP A 113 -9.04 5.37 -10.62
CA ASP A 113 -7.97 6.35 -10.84
C ASP A 113 -7.17 6.65 -9.58
N PHE A 114 -6.91 5.64 -8.73
CA PHE A 114 -6.11 5.84 -7.52
C PHE A 114 -4.61 5.68 -7.84
N ASN A 115 -3.99 6.78 -8.22
CA ASN A 115 -2.61 6.84 -8.70
C ASN A 115 -1.56 6.87 -7.56
N PRO A 116 -0.29 6.52 -7.85
CA PRO A 116 0.84 6.78 -6.97
C PRO A 116 0.89 8.21 -6.44
N GLY A 117 1.04 8.37 -5.12
CA GLY A 117 1.13 9.67 -4.45
C GLY A 117 -0.21 10.28 -4.04
N GLU A 118 -1.34 9.64 -4.36
CA GLU A 118 -2.66 10.09 -3.93
C GLU A 118 -3.05 9.51 -2.56
N SER A 119 -4.14 10.02 -2.01
CA SER A 119 -4.73 9.55 -0.77
C SER A 119 -6.25 9.45 -0.89
N PHE A 120 -6.83 8.42 -0.28
CA PHE A 120 -8.27 8.26 -0.09
C PHE A 120 -8.60 8.36 1.40
N VAL A 121 -9.57 9.20 1.75
CA VAL A 121 -10.01 9.44 3.13
C VAL A 121 -11.48 9.09 3.23
N TRP A 122 -11.89 8.42 4.30
CA TRP A 122 -13.30 8.13 4.57
C TRP A 122 -13.58 8.02 6.06
N ASP A 123 -14.83 8.29 6.42
CA ASP A 123 -15.38 7.99 7.74
C ASP A 123 -16.20 6.71 7.65
N ILE A 124 -16.15 5.87 8.69
CA ILE A 124 -17.09 4.76 8.90
C ILE A 124 -17.00 4.33 10.36
N ASP A 125 -18.14 4.08 11.01
CA ASP A 125 -18.12 3.54 12.36
C ASP A 125 -17.82 2.04 12.38
N VAL A 126 -17.12 1.63 13.42
CA VAL A 126 -16.80 0.24 13.71
C VAL A 126 -17.14 0.00 15.17
N ASP A 127 -17.72 -1.16 15.44
CA ASP A 127 -18.24 -1.49 16.74
C ASP A 127 -17.97 -2.93 17.12
N PHE A 128 -17.90 -3.22 18.42
CA PHE A 128 -17.87 -4.61 18.84
C PHE A 128 -19.23 -5.24 18.65
N PHE A 129 -19.26 -6.43 18.04
CA PHE A 129 -20.46 -7.24 17.88
C PHE A 129 -21.22 -7.40 19.21
N THR A 130 -20.48 -7.56 20.30
CA THR A 130 -20.99 -7.51 21.68
C THR A 130 -20.09 -6.66 22.56
N GLY A 131 -20.67 -5.81 23.41
CA GLY A 131 -19.91 -5.05 24.42
C GLY A 131 -19.80 -3.57 24.10
N LYS A 132 -18.56 -3.06 24.02
CA LYS A 132 -18.24 -1.64 23.80
C LYS A 132 -18.77 -1.18 22.43
N LYS A 133 -19.38 0.01 22.38
CA LYS A 133 -19.98 0.64 21.19
C LYS A 133 -19.18 1.85 20.73
N ARG A 134 -17.87 1.64 20.73
CA ARG A 134 -16.86 2.65 20.45
C ARG A 134 -15.58 1.91 20.17
N VAL A 135 -15.10 1.95 18.95
CA VAL A 135 -13.81 1.37 18.58
C VAL A 135 -12.83 2.52 18.39
N ASP A 136 -11.73 2.45 19.10
CA ASP A 136 -10.60 3.35 18.88
C ASP A 136 -9.56 2.63 18.00
N GLY A 137 -8.59 3.33 17.43
CA GLY A 137 -7.68 2.75 16.44
C GLY A 137 -6.91 1.53 16.95
N ASP A 138 -6.56 1.48 18.23
CA ASP A 138 -5.89 0.33 18.85
C ASP A 138 -6.76 -0.93 18.93
N ASP A 139 -8.09 -0.77 19.00
CA ASP A 139 -9.04 -1.89 18.95
C ASP A 139 -9.01 -2.61 17.57
N LEU A 140 -8.49 -1.97 16.52
CA LEU A 140 -8.34 -2.58 15.18
C LEU A 140 -7.06 -3.40 15.00
N ILE A 141 -6.16 -3.47 15.99
CA ILE A 141 -4.93 -4.27 15.89
C ILE A 141 -5.28 -5.73 15.61
N GLY A 142 -4.70 -6.28 14.53
CA GLY A 142 -4.97 -7.63 14.02
C GLY A 142 -6.05 -7.70 12.93
N ALA A 143 -6.71 -6.58 12.60
CA ALA A 143 -7.60 -6.51 11.44
C ALA A 143 -6.78 -6.68 10.15
N LEU A 144 -7.40 -7.23 9.11
CA LEU A 144 -6.74 -7.54 7.86
C LEU A 144 -7.11 -6.52 6.79
N LEU A 145 -6.13 -6.18 5.96
CA LEU A 145 -6.36 -5.37 4.76
C LEU A 145 -5.66 -6.04 3.58
N SER A 146 -6.37 -6.17 2.47
CA SER A 146 -5.83 -6.60 1.18
C SER A 146 -6.00 -5.48 0.16
N ILE A 147 -4.95 -5.17 -0.60
CA ILE A 147 -4.92 -4.10 -1.59
C ILE A 147 -4.50 -4.68 -2.93
N SER A 148 -5.31 -4.43 -3.97
CA SER A 148 -5.04 -4.88 -5.33
C SER A 148 -4.62 -3.72 -6.23
N PHE A 149 -3.67 -3.99 -7.12
CA PHE A 149 -3.12 -3.04 -8.07
C PHE A 149 -3.47 -3.43 -9.51
N ASP A 150 -3.42 -2.46 -10.42
CA ASP A 150 -3.75 -2.64 -11.84
C ASP A 150 -2.74 -3.51 -12.61
N ASP A 151 -1.52 -3.66 -12.09
CA ASP A 151 -0.50 -4.57 -12.60
C ASP A 151 -0.69 -6.03 -12.15
N GLY A 152 -1.74 -6.30 -11.36
CA GLY A 152 -2.06 -7.62 -10.81
C GLY A 152 -1.35 -7.95 -9.49
N THR A 153 -0.55 -7.03 -8.96
CA THR A 153 0.04 -7.15 -7.62
C THR A 153 -1.05 -7.09 -6.56
N THR A 154 -0.90 -7.90 -5.52
CA THR A 154 -1.72 -7.81 -4.30
C THR A 154 -0.81 -7.71 -3.08
N ILE A 155 -1.18 -6.82 -2.16
CA ILE A 155 -0.53 -6.68 -0.85
C ILE A 155 -1.55 -7.06 0.20
N ASP A 156 -1.20 -8.02 1.04
CA ASP A 156 -1.96 -8.31 2.25
C ASP A 156 -1.16 -7.86 3.46
N GLY A 157 -1.87 -7.40 4.48
CA GLY A 157 -1.27 -6.93 5.71
C GLY A 157 -2.25 -6.93 6.87
N VAL A 158 -1.72 -6.54 8.00
CA VAL A 158 -2.44 -6.53 9.27
C VAL A 158 -2.25 -5.17 9.94
N PHE A 159 -3.25 -4.72 10.67
CA PHE A 159 -3.10 -3.55 11.52
C PHE A 159 -2.24 -3.89 12.75
N GLN A 160 -1.29 -3.03 13.06
CA GLN A 160 -0.39 -3.15 14.22
C GLN A 160 -0.35 -1.84 15.00
N GLU A 161 0.16 -1.91 16.22
CA GLU A 161 0.38 -0.74 17.07
C GLU A 161 1.28 0.30 16.39
N ILE A 162 0.95 1.58 16.57
CA ILE A 162 1.83 2.69 16.19
C ILE A 162 2.63 3.10 17.43
N ALA A 163 3.95 2.88 17.41
CA ALA A 163 4.79 3.14 18.56
C ALA A 163 4.69 4.59 19.04
N GLY A 164 4.30 4.77 20.31
CA GLY A 164 4.11 6.09 20.92
C GLY A 164 2.74 6.72 20.69
N ASN A 165 1.80 6.02 20.03
CA ASN A 165 0.41 6.40 19.90
C ASN A 165 -0.51 5.27 20.39
N ALA A 166 -1.27 5.51 21.46
CA ALA A 166 -1.93 4.46 22.24
C ALA A 166 -3.35 4.12 21.76
N ASP A 167 -3.97 5.01 20.99
CA ASP A 167 -5.32 4.89 20.43
C ASP A 167 -5.30 4.81 18.90
N ALA A 168 -4.15 4.39 18.34
CA ALA A 168 -3.94 4.30 16.91
C ALA A 168 -3.40 2.94 16.47
N SER A 169 -3.76 2.56 15.25
CA SER A 169 -3.15 1.43 14.57
C SER A 169 -2.88 1.76 13.10
N GLY A 170 -1.89 1.05 12.55
CA GLY A 170 -1.43 1.24 11.19
C GLY A 170 -1.26 -0.07 10.46
N PHE A 171 -1.57 -0.06 9.17
CA PHE A 171 -1.35 -1.18 8.27
C PHE A 171 0.13 -1.50 8.10
N VAL A 172 0.46 -2.78 8.28
CA VAL A 172 1.78 -3.34 7.99
C VAL A 172 1.62 -4.49 7.01
N ALA A 173 2.23 -4.34 5.83
CA ALA A 173 2.25 -5.38 4.80
C ALA A 173 2.97 -6.64 5.31
N VAL A 174 2.33 -7.80 5.15
CA VAL A 174 2.88 -9.12 5.53
C VAL A 174 3.17 -10.01 4.33
N SER A 175 2.47 -9.83 3.21
CA SER A 175 2.71 -10.58 1.98
C SER A 175 2.50 -9.75 0.72
N PHE A 176 3.24 -10.11 -0.33
CA PHE A 176 3.15 -9.53 -1.66
C PHE A 176 3.00 -10.68 -2.66
N SER A 177 2.01 -10.60 -3.55
CA SER A 177 1.78 -11.55 -4.62
C SER A 177 1.89 -10.86 -5.98
N ASN A 178 2.38 -11.59 -7.00
CA ASN A 178 2.53 -11.11 -8.39
C ASN A 178 3.42 -9.88 -8.60
N VAL A 179 4.40 -9.64 -7.72
CA VAL A 179 5.35 -8.52 -7.88
C VAL A 179 6.16 -8.72 -9.17
N ASN A 180 5.84 -7.95 -10.21
CA ASN A 180 6.69 -7.83 -11.39
C ASN A 180 7.96 -7.09 -10.96
N ALA A 181 8.97 -7.83 -10.49
CA ALA A 181 10.22 -7.26 -10.02
C ALA A 181 10.91 -6.45 -11.13
N VAL A 182 10.79 -5.12 -11.09
CA VAL A 182 11.58 -4.23 -11.93
C VAL A 182 12.98 -4.17 -11.34
N SER A 183 13.92 -4.90 -11.94
CA SER A 183 15.34 -4.80 -11.59
C SER A 183 15.91 -3.49 -12.10
N GLU A 184 16.17 -2.52 -11.21
CA GLU A 184 16.92 -1.31 -11.56
C GLU A 184 18.39 -1.66 -11.90
N PRO A 185 19.02 -0.96 -12.87
CA PRO A 185 20.43 -1.20 -13.20
C PRO A 185 21.35 -0.75 -12.06
N ALA A 186 22.09 -1.69 -11.47
CA ALA A 186 22.96 -1.43 -10.33
C ALA A 186 24.06 -0.37 -10.63
N PRO A 187 24.30 0.61 -9.74
CA PRO A 187 25.31 1.68 -9.93
C PRO A 187 26.76 1.19 -10.06
N ILE A 188 27.05 -0.05 -9.65
CA ILE A 188 28.37 -0.69 -9.81
C ILE A 188 28.69 -0.94 -11.29
N ALA A 189 27.69 -1.24 -12.12
CA ALA A 189 27.89 -1.41 -13.56
C ALA A 189 28.33 -0.10 -14.23
N LEU A 190 27.80 1.04 -13.77
CA LEU A 190 28.19 2.38 -14.25
C LEU A 190 29.59 2.77 -13.74
N LEU A 191 29.94 2.40 -12.50
CA LEU A 191 31.27 2.62 -11.93
C LEU A 191 32.35 1.80 -12.68
N VAL A 192 32.09 0.51 -12.93
CA VAL A 192 33.02 -0.35 -13.68
C VAL A 192 33.15 0.11 -15.14
N LEU A 193 32.06 0.53 -15.77
CA LEU A 193 32.10 1.12 -17.12
C LEU A 193 32.89 2.43 -17.15
N SER A 194 32.74 3.31 -16.16
CA SER A 194 33.48 4.57 -16.08
C SER A 194 34.97 4.38 -15.80
N LEU A 195 35.36 3.42 -14.95
CA LEU A 195 36.77 3.04 -14.77
C LEU A 195 37.36 2.35 -16.01
N ALA A 196 36.59 1.49 -16.69
CA ALA A 196 37.03 0.88 -17.94
C ALA A 196 37.25 1.95 -19.02
N LEU A 197 36.34 2.92 -19.17
CA LEU A 197 36.49 4.03 -20.10
C LEU A 197 37.66 4.96 -19.73
N MET A 198 37.94 5.19 -18.44
CA MET A 198 39.13 5.95 -18.00
C MET A 198 40.43 5.20 -18.30
N SER A 199 40.46 3.88 -18.19
CA SER A 199 41.66 3.07 -18.52
C SER A 199 42.03 3.10 -20.01
N LEU A 200 41.06 3.28 -20.91
CA LEU A 200 41.32 3.48 -22.34
C LEU A 200 41.88 4.88 -22.68
N ARG A 201 41.63 5.89 -21.83
CA ARG A 201 42.19 7.24 -22.00
C ARG A 201 43.60 7.42 -21.42
N GLY A 202 44.01 6.59 -20.45
CA GLY A 202 45.34 6.66 -19.82
C GLY A 202 46.50 6.11 -20.65
N ARG A 203 46.23 5.48 -21.81
CA ARG A 203 47.26 4.85 -22.65
C ARG A 203 47.63 5.74 -23.85
N ARG A 204 48.04 6.97 -23.58
CA ARG A 204 48.78 7.84 -24.50
C ARG A 204 49.83 8.64 -23.72
N ILE A 205 50.94 7.99 -23.38
CA ILE A 205 52.29 8.56 -23.31
C ILE A 205 53.23 7.49 -23.89
#